data_AF-C1AVC8-F1
#
_entry.id   AF-C1AVC8-F1
#
_cell.length_a   1.000
_cell.length_b   1.000
_cell.length_c   1.000
_cell.angle_alpha   90.00
_cell.angle_beta   90.00
_cell.angle_gamma   90.00
#
_symmetry.space_group_name_H-M   'P 1'
#
loop_
_entity.id
_entity.type
_entity.pdbx_description
1 polymer ?
#
loop_
_entity_poly.entity_id
_entity_poly.type
_entity_poly.pdbx_seq_one_letter_code
_entity_poly.pdbx_strand_id
1 'polypeptide(L)'
;MTVVVDHDSGRLVWAAEGRSADTLRGFFDLLGPERCAQITHVTADAAPWIAKVVTERCPGAIRCADPFHVVAWATAAVDRVRRGSWNRARAKVVPRKTFGTRGRPRDGAGPLPIRTASGPPSSRTAGGRC
;
A
#
# COMPACT_ATOMS: atom_id res chain seq x y z
N MET A 1 -8.01 23.10 0.29
CA MET A 1 -7.02 24.17 0.16
C MET A 1 -6.32 23.98 -1.17
N THR A 2 -6.26 25.02 -1.98
CA THR A 2 -5.49 25.08 -3.22
C THR A 2 -4.38 26.10 -3.01
N VAL A 3 -3.17 25.74 -3.42
CA VAL A 3 -1.97 26.54 -3.24
C VAL A 3 -1.29 26.69 -4.60
N VAL A 4 -0.91 27.91 -4.96
CA VAL A 4 -0.15 28.21 -6.17
C VAL A 4 1.17 28.82 -5.76
N VAL A 5 2.24 28.24 -6.26
CA VAL A 5 3.63 28.62 -6.00
C VAL A 5 4.27 28.98 -7.32
N ASP A 6 5.07 30.04 -7.31
CA ASP A 6 5.92 30.39 -8.44
C ASP A 6 7.14 29.46 -8.51
N HIS A 7 7.38 28.87 -9.67
CA HIS A 7 8.45 27.90 -9.87
C HIS A 7 9.84 28.53 -9.83
N ASP A 8 9.98 29.77 -10.30
CA ASP A 8 11.29 30.42 -10.44
C ASP A 8 11.81 30.93 -9.09
N SER A 9 10.94 31.57 -8.30
CA SER A 9 11.31 32.14 -6.99
C SER A 9 11.00 31.23 -5.80
N GLY A 10 10.20 30.18 -6.00
CA GLY A 10 9.71 29.31 -4.92
C GLY A 10 8.71 30.00 -3.97
N ARG A 11 8.18 31.18 -4.35
CA ARG A 11 7.28 31.95 -3.49
C ARG A 11 5.85 31.46 -3.58
N LEU A 12 5.18 31.44 -2.44
CA LEU A 12 3.73 31.32 -2.39
C LEU A 12 3.11 32.56 -3.03
N VAL A 13 2.46 32.40 -4.18
CA VAL A 13 1.81 33.51 -4.89
C VAL A 13 0.33 33.61 -4.55
N TRP A 14 -0.30 32.50 -4.19
CA TRP A 14 -1.72 32.47 -3.86
C TRP A 14 -2.11 31.21 -3.08
N ALA A 15 -3.06 31.35 -2.15
CA ALA A 15 -3.69 30.24 -1.46
C ALA A 15 -5.16 30.56 -1.17
N ALA A 16 -6.04 29.59 -1.35
CA ALA A 16 -7.43 29.71 -0.93
C ALA A 16 -8.03 28.36 -0.52
N GLU A 17 -9.03 28.42 0.35
CA GLU A 17 -9.80 27.26 0.73
C GLU A 17 -10.57 26.66 -0.46
N GLY A 18 -10.83 25.35 -0.40
CA GLY A 18 -11.43 24.58 -1.50
C GLY A 18 -10.42 23.74 -2.27
N ARG A 19 -10.91 22.70 -2.95
CA ARG A 19 -10.16 21.83 -3.87
C ARG A 19 -11.05 21.57 -5.08
N SER A 20 -11.39 22.64 -5.78
CA SER A 20 -12.35 22.62 -6.87
C SER A 20 -11.84 23.46 -8.06
N ALA A 21 -12.43 23.20 -9.22
CA ALA A 21 -12.18 24.00 -10.41
C ALA A 21 -12.54 25.48 -10.20
N ASP A 22 -13.57 25.78 -9.42
CA ASP A 22 -14.02 27.16 -9.18
C ASP A 22 -13.03 27.94 -8.31
N THR A 23 -12.49 27.31 -7.26
CA THR A 23 -11.41 27.89 -6.46
C THR A 23 -10.20 28.23 -7.34
N LEU A 24 -9.78 27.32 -8.22
CA LEU A 24 -8.63 27.55 -9.10
C LEU A 24 -8.92 28.57 -10.21
N ARG A 25 -10.15 28.62 -10.73
CA ARG A 25 -10.56 29.68 -11.67
C ARG A 25 -10.44 31.06 -11.04
N GLY A 26 -10.78 31.22 -9.76
CA GLY A 26 -10.60 32.48 -9.04
C GLY A 26 -9.16 32.99 -9.06
N PHE A 27 -8.16 32.10 -8.95
CA PHE A 27 -6.76 32.49 -9.12
C PHE A 27 -6.47 33.03 -10.53
N PHE A 28 -6.90 32.32 -11.57
CA PHE A 28 -6.68 32.75 -12.96
C PHE A 28 -7.46 34.02 -13.32
N ASP A 29 -8.63 34.25 -12.73
CA ASP A 29 -9.40 35.48 -12.90
C ASP A 29 -8.65 36.68 -12.29
N LEU A 30 -8.04 36.52 -11.11
CA LEU A 30 -7.17 37.55 -10.51
C LEU A 30 -5.88 37.76 -11.32
N LEU A 31 -5.33 36.68 -11.88
CA LEU A 31 -4.12 36.75 -12.68
C LEU A 31 -4.36 37.48 -14.01
N GLY A 32 -5.53 37.31 -14.63
CA GLY A 32 -5.91 37.97 -15.87
C GLY A 32 -5.31 37.30 -17.12
N PRO A 33 -5.96 37.46 -18.28
CA PRO A 33 -5.63 36.71 -19.49
C PRO A 33 -4.21 36.99 -20.02
N GLU A 34 -3.70 38.21 -19.89
CA GLU A 34 -2.38 38.61 -20.37
C GLU A 34 -1.26 37.87 -19.66
N ARG A 35 -1.38 37.68 -18.34
CA ARG A 35 -0.41 36.93 -17.54
C ARG A 35 -0.62 35.43 -17.67
N CYS A 36 -1.87 34.96 -17.80
CA CYS A 36 -2.15 33.55 -18.09
C CYS A 36 -1.47 33.09 -19.39
N ALA A 37 -1.45 33.94 -20.43
CA ALA A 37 -0.79 33.65 -21.70
C ALA A 37 0.74 33.55 -21.61
N GLN A 38 1.34 34.12 -20.55
CA GLN A 38 2.79 34.06 -20.31
C GLN A 38 3.21 32.80 -19.53
N ILE A 39 2.25 32.06 -18.95
CA ILE A 39 2.55 30.82 -18.26
C ILE A 39 2.96 29.77 -19.28
N THR A 40 4.22 29.31 -19.18
CA THR A 40 4.79 28.29 -20.08
C THR A 40 4.69 26.88 -19.50
N HIS A 41 4.73 26.75 -18.17
CA HIS A 41 4.74 25.46 -17.48
C HIS A 41 3.83 25.49 -16.25
N VAL A 42 3.08 24.41 -16.06
CA VAL A 42 2.27 24.19 -14.86
C VAL A 42 2.55 22.79 -14.34
N THR A 43 3.08 22.68 -13.12
CA THR A 43 3.12 21.41 -12.40
C THR A 43 1.94 21.33 -11.43
N ALA A 44 1.28 20.18 -11.35
CA ALA A 44 0.18 19.99 -10.42
C ALA A 44 -0.05 18.50 -10.10
N ASP A 45 -0.92 18.27 -9.11
CA ASP A 45 -1.46 16.96 -8.84
C ASP A 45 -2.30 16.49 -10.06
N ALA A 46 -2.40 15.18 -10.26
CA ALA A 46 -3.10 14.61 -11.43
C ALA A 46 -4.64 14.70 -11.33
N ALA A 47 -5.19 15.64 -10.56
CA ALA A 47 -6.64 15.78 -10.46
C ALA A 47 -7.24 16.31 -11.78
N PRO A 48 -8.31 15.68 -12.31
CA PRO A 48 -8.93 16.08 -13.57
C PRO A 48 -9.43 17.53 -13.61
N TRP A 49 -9.84 18.07 -12.46
CA TRP A 49 -10.35 19.45 -12.38
C TRP A 49 -9.23 20.49 -12.56
N ILE A 50 -8.00 20.20 -12.12
CA ILE A 50 -6.85 21.08 -12.39
C ILE A 50 -6.54 21.05 -13.89
N ALA A 51 -6.48 19.84 -14.46
CA ALA A 51 -6.24 19.65 -15.88
C ALA A 51 -7.19 20.47 -16.74
N LYS A 52 -8.48 20.40 -16.44
CA LYS A 52 -9.52 21.15 -17.13
C LYS A 52 -9.28 22.66 -17.08
N VAL A 53 -9.10 23.22 -15.89
CA VAL A 53 -8.94 24.67 -15.72
C VAL A 53 -7.65 25.18 -16.36
N VAL A 54 -6.55 24.44 -16.23
CA VAL A 54 -5.26 24.84 -16.83
C VAL A 54 -5.35 24.82 -18.36
N THR A 55 -5.99 23.81 -18.96
CA THR A 55 -6.22 23.78 -20.42
C THR A 55 -7.10 24.95 -20.88
N GLU A 56 -8.11 25.33 -20.08
CA GLU A 56 -8.99 26.48 -20.38
C GLU A 56 -8.27 27.83 -20.28
N ARG A 57 -7.42 28.02 -19.26
CA ARG A 57 -6.82 29.33 -18.93
C ARG A 57 -5.43 29.54 -19.52
N CYS A 58 -4.66 28.46 -19.70
CA CYS A 58 -3.28 28.47 -20.18
C CYS A 58 -3.09 27.40 -21.27
N PRO A 59 -3.75 27.53 -22.44
CA PRO A 59 -3.74 26.50 -23.48
C PRO A 59 -2.36 26.22 -24.08
N GLY A 60 -1.44 27.19 -24.01
CA GLY A 60 -0.05 27.03 -24.46
C GLY A 60 0.91 26.45 -23.41
N ALA A 61 0.46 26.24 -22.16
CA ALA A 61 1.33 25.78 -21.09
C ALA A 61 1.57 24.27 -21.15
N ILE A 62 2.82 23.86 -20.96
CA ILE A 62 3.20 22.47 -20.77
C ILE A 62 2.75 22.04 -19.37
N ARG A 63 1.94 20.99 -19.31
CA ARG A 63 1.44 20.41 -18.07
C ARG A 63 2.32 19.26 -17.63
N CYS A 64 2.84 19.37 -16.41
CA CYS A 64 3.73 18.39 -15.79
C CYS A 64 3.10 17.83 -14.51
N ALA A 65 3.43 16.58 -14.17
CA ALA A 65 3.12 16.06 -12.83
C ALA A 65 4.10 16.67 -11.82
N ASP A 66 3.60 17.11 -10.68
CA ASP A 66 4.48 17.65 -9.65
C ASP A 66 5.31 16.55 -8.96
N PRO A 67 6.56 16.85 -8.56
CA PRO A 67 7.46 15.85 -7.99
C PRO A 67 6.99 15.32 -6.63
N PHE A 68 6.26 16.10 -5.84
CA PHE A 68 5.79 15.68 -4.52
C PHE A 68 4.80 14.52 -4.64
N HIS A 69 3.79 14.66 -5.48
CA HIS A 69 2.79 13.61 -5.70
C HIS A 69 3.38 12.41 -6.44
N VAL A 70 4.27 12.62 -7.42
CA VAL A 70 4.97 11.51 -8.11
C VAL A 70 5.75 10.66 -7.12
N VAL A 71 6.54 11.27 -6.23
CA VAL A 71 7.30 10.54 -5.20
C VAL A 71 6.37 9.85 -4.20
N ALA A 72 5.29 10.51 -3.78
CA ALA A 72 4.31 9.92 -2.88
C ALA A 72 3.65 8.68 -3.47
N TRP A 73 3.23 8.73 -4.74
CA TRP A 73 2.63 7.58 -5.44
C TRP A 73 3.63 6.46 -5.67
N ALA A 74 4.85 6.78 -6.10
CA ALA A 74 5.90 5.78 -6.28
C ALA A 74 6.21 5.05 -4.96
N THR A 75 6.34 5.81 -3.86
CA THR A 75 6.56 5.26 -2.53
C THR A 75 5.41 4.35 -2.09
N ALA A 76 4.16 4.79 -2.27
CA ALA A 76 2.98 3.99 -1.95
C ALA A 76 2.90 2.71 -2.79
N ALA A 77 3.27 2.76 -4.07
CA ALA A 77 3.31 1.60 -4.95
C ALA A 77 4.36 0.58 -4.50
N VAL A 78 5.58 1.04 -4.21
CA VAL A 78 6.66 0.18 -3.68
C VAL A 78 6.26 -0.45 -2.35
N ASP A 79 5.68 0.33 -1.43
CA ASP A 79 5.26 -0.17 -0.12
C ASP A 79 4.16 -1.24 -0.21
N ARG A 80 3.23 -1.11 -1.17
CA ARG A 80 2.22 -2.14 -1.45
C ARG A 80 2.86 -3.47 -1.83
N VAL A 81 3.85 -3.45 -2.74
CA VAL A 81 4.55 -4.67 -3.18
C VAL A 81 5.40 -5.25 -2.06
N ARG A 82 6.07 -4.40 -1.29
CA ARG A 82 6.88 -4.79 -0.12
C ARG A 82 6.03 -5.52 0.91
N ARG A 83 4.90 -4.94 1.31
CA ARG A 83 3.95 -5.56 2.27
C ARG A 83 3.35 -6.85 1.71
N GLY A 84 2.97 -6.87 0.43
CA GLY A 84 2.46 -8.08 -0.22
C GLY A 84 3.47 -9.22 -0.20
N SER A 85 4.75 -8.94 -0.46
CA SER A 85 5.82 -9.92 -0.43
C SER A 85 6.06 -10.48 0.97
N TRP A 86 6.09 -9.60 1.98
CA TRP A 86 6.19 -10.01 3.39
C TRP A 86 5.02 -10.90 3.82
N ASN A 87 3.79 -10.51 3.50
CA ASN A 87 2.60 -11.28 3.88
C ASN A 87 2.58 -12.67 3.23
N ARG A 88 3.00 -12.79 1.96
CA ARG A 88 3.16 -14.08 1.29
C ARG A 88 4.22 -14.95 1.95
N ALA A 89 5.36 -14.37 2.33
CA ALA A 89 6.41 -15.10 3.04
C ALA A 89 5.91 -15.59 4.40
N ARG A 90 5.26 -14.71 5.17
CA ARG A 90 4.68 -15.04 6.48
C ARG A 90 3.62 -16.14 6.40
N ALA A 91 2.74 -16.13 5.40
CA ALA A 91 1.71 -17.15 5.22
C ALA A 91 2.29 -18.56 4.96
N LYS A 92 3.50 -18.64 4.39
CA LYS A 92 4.21 -19.91 4.16
C LYS A 92 4.93 -20.43 5.40
N VAL A 93 5.08 -19.60 6.44
CA VAL A 93 5.61 -20.07 7.72
C VAL A 93 4.54 -20.93 8.38
N VAL A 94 4.70 -22.25 8.26
CA VAL A 94 3.90 -23.21 9.02
C VAL A 94 4.13 -22.89 10.50
N PRO A 95 3.09 -22.69 11.32
CA PRO A 95 3.28 -22.59 12.76
C PRO A 95 4.01 -23.86 13.17
N ARG A 96 5.21 -23.73 13.74
CA ARG A 96 5.87 -24.86 14.39
C ARG A 96 4.81 -25.41 15.33
N LYS A 97 4.36 -26.66 15.12
CA LYS A 97 3.60 -27.38 16.13
C LYS A 97 4.46 -27.25 17.37
N THR A 98 4.06 -26.40 18.31
CA THR A 98 4.45 -26.60 19.70
C THR A 98 3.89 -27.97 19.98
N PHE A 99 4.73 -29.01 19.88
CA PHE A 99 4.49 -30.25 20.59
C PHE A 99 4.15 -29.78 21.98
N GLY A 100 2.87 -29.90 22.34
CA GLY A 100 2.36 -29.30 23.55
C GLY A 100 3.35 -29.63 24.64
N THR A 101 3.78 -28.61 25.40
CA THR A 101 4.40 -28.89 26.69
C THR A 101 3.40 -29.78 27.39
N ARG A 102 3.68 -31.09 27.43
CA ARG A 102 2.93 -32.06 28.23
C ARG A 102 2.92 -31.41 29.60
N GLY A 103 1.77 -30.89 30.00
CA GLY A 103 1.64 -30.24 31.30
C GLY A 103 2.20 -31.21 32.34
N ARG A 104 2.98 -30.68 33.28
CA ARG A 104 3.43 -31.44 34.44
C ARG A 104 2.21 -32.19 35.00
N PRO A 105 2.27 -33.52 35.19
CA PRO A 105 1.17 -34.24 35.81
C PRO A 105 0.81 -33.53 37.11
N ARG A 106 -0.48 -33.36 37.39
CA ARG A 106 -0.92 -32.81 38.67
C ARG A 106 -0.35 -33.70 39.78
N ASP A 107 0.25 -33.07 40.80
CA ASP A 107 0.80 -33.79 41.94
C ASP A 107 -0.29 -34.72 42.51
N GLY A 108 -0.03 -36.02 42.51
CA GLY A 108 -1.00 -37.07 42.88
C GLY A 108 -1.37 -38.08 41.77
N ALA A 109 -0.89 -37.91 40.54
CA ALA A 109 -0.98 -38.96 39.53
C ALA A 109 -0.07 -40.14 39.93
N GLY A 110 -0.68 -41.22 40.44
CA GLY A 110 0.03 -42.47 40.73
C GLY A 110 0.78 -43.01 39.51
N PRO A 111 1.82 -43.85 39.71
CA PRO A 111 2.65 -44.33 38.62
C PRO A 111 1.80 -45.02 37.54
N LEU A 112 2.13 -44.73 36.27
CA LEU A 112 1.48 -45.35 35.12
C LEU A 112 1.65 -46.87 35.17
N PRO A 113 0.61 -47.66 34.83
CA PRO A 113 0.71 -49.12 34.84
C PRO A 113 1.76 -49.58 33.82
N ILE A 114 2.66 -50.43 34.29
CA ILE A 114 3.69 -51.06 33.46
C ILE A 114 2.98 -52.02 32.49
N ARG A 115 3.00 -51.72 31.19
CA ARG A 115 2.49 -52.66 30.18
C ARG A 115 3.42 -53.86 30.13
N THR A 116 3.01 -54.98 30.69
CA THR A 116 3.64 -56.27 30.44
C THR A 116 3.38 -56.66 28.99
N ALA A 117 4.44 -56.97 28.25
CA ALA A 117 4.32 -57.53 26.91
C ALA A 117 3.80 -58.97 27.04
N SER A 118 2.58 -59.24 26.61
CA SER A 118 2.03 -60.59 26.52
C SER A 118 1.61 -60.90 25.08
N GLY A 119 2.32 -61.86 24.47
CA GLY A 119 1.82 -62.68 23.37
C GLY A 119 2.46 -62.42 21.99
N PRO A 120 3.05 -63.44 21.33
CA PRO A 120 3.54 -63.30 19.96
C PRO A 120 2.35 -63.18 18.97
N PRO A 121 2.52 -62.46 17.85
CA PRO A 121 1.48 -62.39 16.81
C PRO A 121 1.30 -63.76 16.15
N SER A 122 0.07 -64.27 16.14
CA SER A 122 -0.27 -65.52 15.46
C SER A 122 -0.18 -65.34 13.94
N SER A 123 0.61 -66.21 13.32
CA SER A 123 0.79 -66.33 11.88
C SER A 123 -0.50 -66.80 11.20
N ARG A 124 -0.94 -66.08 10.17
CA ARG A 124 -1.90 -66.60 9.18
C ARG A 124 -1.27 -66.49 7.79
N THR A 125 -0.55 -67.54 7.41
CA THR A 125 -0.35 -68.04 6.04
C THR A 125 -1.73 -68.42 5.45
N ALA A 126 -2.02 -68.47 4.14
CA ALA A 126 -1.32 -68.25 2.87
C ALA A 126 -2.37 -68.29 1.73
N GLY A 127 -2.00 -67.81 0.54
CA GLY A 127 -2.67 -68.05 -0.76
C GLY A 127 -2.79 -66.76 -1.57
N GLY A 128 -1.88 -66.40 -2.50
CA GLY A 128 -1.37 -67.18 -3.64
C GLY A 128 -2.42 -67.14 -4.75
N ARG A 129 -2.20 -66.85 -6.04
CA ARG A 129 -1.09 -66.73 -7.01
C ARG A 129 -1.80 -66.15 -8.28
N CYS A 130 -1.23 -65.79 -9.42
CA CYS A 130 0.08 -65.70 -10.06
C CYS A 130 -0.12 -64.71 -11.21
#